data_AF-A0A1H9J1S3-F1
#
_entry.id   AF-A0A1H9J1S3-F1
#
_cell.length_a   1.000
_cell.length_b   1.000
_cell.length_c   1.000
_cell.angle_alpha   90.00
_cell.angle_beta   90.00
_cell.angle_gamma   90.00
#
_symmetry.space_group_name_H-M   'P 1'
#
loop_
_entity.id
_entity.type
_entity.pdbx_description
1 polymer ?
#
loop_
_entity_poly.entity_id
_entity_poly.type
_entity_poly.pdbx_seq_one_letter_code
_entity_poly.pdbx_strand_id
1 'polypeptide(L)'
;SGALDLIVIDSVAALVPRAEIEGEMGDSHVGLQARLMSQALRKITGALSQSKTTTIFINQLREKIGVMFGSPETTTGGRALKFYASVRLDIRRIETLKDGTEAVGNRTRVKVVKNKVAPPFKQAEFDILYGIGISREGGLIDMGVEHGFIRKSGAWYTYEGDQLGQGKENARNFLRDNPDLANEIEKKIKEKLGIGPKTEAPEGEPGADAAGAEAAPAAAAKTVPAPATRAKAVKSTAAAKS
;
A
#
# COMPACT_ATOMS: atom_id res chain seq x y z
N SER A 1 22.56 8.36 22.66
CA SER A 1 22.15 6.95 22.83
C SER A 1 20.64 6.86 22.64
N GLY A 2 20.16 6.26 21.55
CA GLY A 2 18.74 5.95 21.35
C GLY A 2 18.51 4.48 21.70
N ALA A 3 17.90 4.22 22.86
CA ALA A 3 17.69 2.86 23.36
C ALA A 3 16.44 2.18 22.78
N LEU A 4 15.66 2.90 21.97
CA LEU A 4 14.38 2.46 21.43
C LEU A 4 14.38 2.63 19.91
N ASP A 5 14.15 1.54 19.19
CA ASP A 5 14.03 1.57 17.73
C ASP A 5 12.60 1.88 17.26
N LEU A 6 11.60 1.49 18.06
CA LEU A 6 10.18 1.61 17.71
C LEU A 6 9.31 1.96 18.92
N ILE A 7 8.43 2.94 18.76
CA ILE A 7 7.44 3.36 19.75
C ILE A 7 6.05 3.32 19.11
N VAL A 8 5.08 2.66 19.75
CA VAL A 8 3.68 2.64 19.32
C VAL A 8 2.84 3.39 20.34
N ILE A 9 2.02 4.32 19.86
CA ILE A 9 1.07 5.09 20.67
C ILE A 9 -0.34 4.67 20.27
N ASP A 10 -0.97 3.88 21.13
CA ASP A 10 -2.35 3.40 20.98
C ASP A 10 -3.25 4.01 22.08
N SER A 11 -4.03 5.05 21.81
CA SER A 11 -4.22 5.76 20.54
C SER A 11 -4.17 7.28 20.76
N VAL A 12 -4.04 8.05 19.68
CA VAL A 12 -4.11 9.53 19.72
C VAL A 12 -5.39 10.02 20.37
N ALA A 13 -6.50 9.32 20.16
CA ALA A 13 -7.80 9.67 20.73
C ALA A 13 -7.79 9.62 22.27
N ALA A 14 -6.95 8.76 22.85
CA ALA A 14 -6.82 8.60 24.30
C ALA A 14 -5.79 9.56 24.94
N LEU A 15 -5.11 10.40 24.14
CA LEU A 15 -4.22 11.43 24.66
C LEU A 15 -5.06 12.62 25.17
N VAL A 16 -5.63 12.46 26.37
CA VAL A 16 -6.45 13.47 27.03
C VAL A 16 -5.55 14.47 27.75
N PRO A 17 -5.65 15.78 27.47
CA PRO A 17 -4.89 16.80 28.19
C PRO A 17 -5.23 16.81 29.69
N ARG A 18 -4.23 17.10 30.53
CA ARG A 18 -4.38 17.16 31.99
C ARG A 18 -5.56 18.03 32.45
N ALA A 19 -5.73 19.21 31.86
CA ALA A 19 -6.83 20.12 32.22
C ALA A 19 -8.22 19.53 31.91
N GLU A 20 -8.34 18.63 30.94
CA GLU A 20 -9.59 17.92 30.65
C GLU A 20 -9.85 16.78 31.63
N ILE A 21 -8.78 16.15 32.16
CA ILE A 21 -8.88 15.12 33.21
C ILE A 21 -9.27 15.73 34.56
N GLU A 22 -8.75 16.91 34.86
CA GLU A 22 -8.99 17.62 36.13
C GLU A 22 -10.27 18.46 36.14
N GLY A 23 -10.87 18.71 34.96
CA GLY A 23 -12.11 19.47 34.81
C GLY A 23 -13.38 18.63 35.01
N GLU A 24 -14.53 19.30 34.97
CA GLU A 24 -15.83 18.62 35.06
C GLU A 24 -16.35 18.18 33.68
N MET A 25 -17.19 17.13 33.67
CA MET A 25 -17.86 16.70 32.45
C MET A 25 -18.78 17.81 31.92
N GLY A 26 -18.47 18.35 30.75
CA GLY A 26 -19.22 19.45 30.13
C GLY A 26 -18.42 20.74 30.02
N ASP A 27 -17.24 20.82 30.65
CA ASP A 27 -16.34 21.95 30.50
C ASP A 27 -15.83 22.08 29.06
N SER A 28 -15.94 23.29 28.52
CA SER A 28 -15.57 23.56 27.12
C SER A 28 -14.06 23.72 26.96
N HIS A 29 -13.39 22.64 26.57
CA HIS A 29 -11.95 22.62 26.27
C HIS A 29 -11.70 22.62 24.76
N VAL A 30 -12.11 23.69 24.07
CA VAL A 30 -12.03 23.74 22.60
C VAL A 30 -10.58 23.66 22.10
N GLY A 31 -10.28 22.58 21.38
CA GLY A 31 -9.02 22.43 20.63
C GLY A 31 -7.78 22.17 21.49
N LEU A 32 -7.93 21.86 22.77
CA LEU A 32 -6.81 21.64 23.70
C LEU A 32 -5.92 20.48 23.24
N GLN A 33 -6.53 19.35 22.87
CA GLN A 33 -5.82 18.18 22.33
C GLN A 33 -5.06 18.51 21.03
N ALA A 34 -5.64 19.30 20.13
CA ALA A 34 -5.00 19.68 18.88
C ALA A 34 -3.75 20.58 19.11
N ARG A 35 -3.82 21.47 20.11
CA ARG A 35 -2.69 22.32 20.51
C ARG A 35 -1.58 21.49 21.15
N LEU A 36 -1.95 20.58 22.06
CA LEU A 36 -1.01 19.64 22.69
C LEU A 36 -0.25 18.83 21.62
N MET A 37 -0.97 18.21 20.68
CA MET A 37 -0.37 17.44 19.59
C MET A 37 0.56 18.28 18.72
N SER A 38 0.19 19.52 18.40
CA SER A 38 1.02 20.42 17.59
C SER A 38 2.33 20.77 18.29
N GLN A 39 2.29 21.00 19.61
CA GLN A 39 3.48 21.29 20.42
C GLN A 39 4.35 20.05 20.62
N ALA A 40 3.72 18.91 20.95
CA ALA A 40 4.42 17.64 21.16
C ALA A 40 5.16 17.21 19.88
N LEU A 41 4.47 17.15 18.74
CA LEU A 41 5.06 16.75 17.45
C LEU A 41 6.22 17.65 17.03
N ARG A 42 6.12 18.96 17.27
CA ARG A 42 7.21 19.91 16.98
C ARG A 42 8.48 19.58 17.77
N LYS A 43 8.35 19.16 19.03
CA LYS A 43 9.51 18.80 19.89
C LYS A 43 10.04 17.41 19.57
N ILE A 44 9.17 16.40 19.46
CA ILE A 44 9.60 15.00 19.34
C ILE A 44 10.16 14.67 17.96
N THR A 45 9.72 15.34 16.88
CA THR A 45 10.16 14.99 15.52
C THR A 45 11.68 15.09 15.35
N GLY A 46 12.30 16.14 15.91
CA GLY A 46 13.76 16.29 15.87
C GLY A 46 14.48 15.20 16.66
N ALA A 47 13.98 14.90 17.86
CA ALA A 47 14.55 13.86 18.72
C ALA A 47 14.44 12.46 18.09
N LEU A 48 13.29 12.13 17.50
CA LEU A 48 13.06 10.85 16.80
C LEU A 48 14.03 10.65 15.62
N SER A 49 14.25 11.71 14.84
CA SER A 49 15.20 11.66 13.73
C SER A 49 16.64 11.42 14.20
N GLN A 50 17.09 12.14 15.23
CA GLN A 50 18.44 12.00 15.78
C GLN A 50 18.67 10.63 16.44
N SER A 51 17.64 10.08 17.08
CA SER A 51 17.69 8.77 17.73
C SER A 51 17.45 7.60 16.78
N LYS A 52 17.08 7.87 15.51
CA LYS A 52 16.65 6.86 14.53
C LYS A 52 15.47 6.01 15.00
N THR A 53 14.64 6.54 15.89
CA THR A 53 13.47 5.87 16.43
C THR A 53 12.25 6.09 15.53
N THR A 54 11.57 5.00 15.16
CA THR A 54 10.28 5.08 14.45
C THR A 54 9.14 5.20 15.46
N THR A 55 8.22 6.13 15.24
CA THR A 55 6.99 6.22 16.05
C THR A 55 5.75 5.98 15.22
N ILE A 56 4.90 5.07 15.67
CA ILE A 56 3.61 4.73 15.07
C ILE A 56 2.50 5.30 15.97
N PHE A 57 1.63 6.10 15.38
CA PHE A 57 0.43 6.60 16.05
C PHE A 57 -0.79 5.87 15.51
N ILE A 58 -1.51 5.17 16.39
CA ILE A 58 -2.82 4.62 16.07
C ILE A 58 -3.86 5.71 16.31
N ASN A 59 -4.76 5.89 15.35
CA ASN A 59 -5.78 6.91 15.44
C ASN A 59 -7.12 6.37 14.96
N GLN A 60 -8.19 6.92 15.52
CA GLN A 60 -9.55 6.56 15.21
C GLN A 60 -10.15 7.57 14.23
N LEU A 61 -11.06 7.09 13.41
CA LEU A 61 -11.92 7.94 12.60
C LEU A 61 -13.06 8.49 13.47
N ARG A 62 -13.47 9.72 13.14
CA ARG A 62 -14.64 10.41 13.65
C ARG A 62 -15.34 11.07 12.48
N GLU A 63 -16.63 11.30 12.60
CA GLU A 63 -17.37 12.09 11.61
C GLU A 63 -17.39 13.55 12.02
N LYS A 64 -17.10 14.44 11.08
CA LYS A 64 -17.26 15.87 11.29
C LYS A 64 -18.69 16.27 10.96
N ILE A 65 -19.44 16.67 11.99
CA ILE A 65 -20.79 17.20 11.84
C ILE A 65 -20.75 18.48 10.99
N GLY A 66 -21.70 18.62 10.05
CA GLY A 66 -21.89 19.82 9.23
C GLY A 66 -21.08 19.87 7.92
N VAL A 67 -20.46 18.78 7.49
CA VAL A 67 -19.82 18.69 6.16
C VAL A 67 -20.86 18.30 5.12
N MET A 68 -21.25 19.23 4.24
CA MET A 68 -22.21 18.99 3.15
C MET A 68 -21.55 18.53 1.84
N PHE A 69 -20.22 18.62 1.72
CA PHE A 69 -19.47 18.24 0.52
C PHE A 69 -18.13 17.60 0.86
N GLY A 70 -17.78 16.50 0.19
CA GLY A 70 -16.56 15.73 0.43
C GLY A 70 -16.71 14.64 1.50
N SER A 71 -15.60 14.02 1.91
CA SER A 71 -15.61 12.99 2.95
C SER A 71 -15.80 13.61 4.34
N PRO A 72 -16.80 13.16 5.14
CA PRO A 72 -17.02 13.64 6.50
C PRO A 72 -16.00 13.06 7.50
N GLU A 73 -15.17 12.11 7.07
CA GLU A 73 -14.21 11.43 7.95
C GLU A 73 -13.07 12.36 8.37
N THR A 74 -12.85 12.44 9.68
CA THR A 74 -11.74 13.16 10.30
C THR A 74 -11.04 12.29 11.34
N THR A 75 -9.85 12.71 11.77
CA THR A 75 -9.03 12.02 12.77
C THR A 75 -8.89 12.90 14.02
N THR A 76 -8.79 12.29 15.20
CA THR A 76 -8.58 13.02 16.46
C THR A 76 -7.18 13.66 16.53
N GLY A 77 -6.96 14.58 17.47
CA GLY A 77 -5.66 15.26 17.66
C GLY A 77 -5.34 16.39 16.68
N GLY A 78 -6.32 16.89 15.93
CA GLY A 78 -6.17 18.01 15.01
C GLY A 78 -5.41 17.69 13.72
N ARG A 79 -4.80 18.70 13.09
CA ARG A 79 -4.14 18.56 11.77
C ARG A 79 -2.65 18.23 11.86
N ALA A 80 -1.99 18.48 13.00
CA ALA A 80 -0.53 18.39 13.10
C ALA A 80 0.01 17.03 12.70
N LEU A 81 -0.57 15.94 13.21
CA LEU A 81 -0.14 14.58 12.88
C LEU A 81 -0.19 14.30 11.37
N LYS A 82 -1.20 14.85 10.65
CA LYS A 82 -1.30 14.70 9.20
C LYS A 82 -0.10 15.32 8.46
N PHE A 83 0.50 16.39 8.98
CA PHE A 83 1.64 17.07 8.37
C PHE A 83 2.99 16.44 8.76
N TYR A 84 3.15 16.11 10.05
CA TYR A 84 4.39 15.53 10.58
C TYR A 84 4.60 14.09 10.13
N ALA A 85 3.54 13.27 10.02
CA ALA A 85 3.66 11.88 9.58
C ALA A 85 4.36 11.75 8.22
N SER A 86 5.40 10.91 8.16
CA SER A 86 6.11 10.57 6.91
C SER A 86 5.28 9.62 6.05
N VAL A 87 4.61 8.66 6.68
CA VAL A 87 3.70 7.71 6.04
C VAL A 87 2.37 7.74 6.78
N ARG A 88 1.26 7.65 6.05
CA ARG A 88 -0.07 7.46 6.61
C ARG A 88 -0.75 6.30 5.92
N LEU A 89 -1.28 5.40 6.73
CA LEU A 89 -1.98 4.20 6.33
C LEU A 89 -3.45 4.33 6.74
N ASP A 90 -4.36 4.13 5.79
CA ASP A 90 -5.79 3.95 6.03
C ASP A 90 -6.08 2.45 5.96
N ILE A 91 -6.46 1.85 7.09
CA ILE A 91 -6.72 0.42 7.24
C ILE A 91 -8.23 0.20 7.34
N ARG A 92 -8.76 -0.66 6.45
CA ARG A 92 -10.19 -1.01 6.43
C ARG A 92 -10.37 -2.51 6.29
N ARG A 93 -11.30 -3.05 7.07
CA ARG A 93 -11.84 -4.40 6.84
C ARG A 93 -12.70 -4.38 5.57
N ILE A 94 -12.41 -5.28 4.63
CA ILE A 94 -13.19 -5.45 3.39
C ILE A 94 -14.24 -6.53 3.60
N GLU A 95 -13.81 -7.71 4.07
CA GLU A 95 -14.62 -8.91 4.12
C GLU A 95 -14.26 -9.72 5.38
N THR A 96 -15.23 -10.49 5.90
CA THR A 96 -14.99 -11.45 6.97
C THR A 96 -14.69 -12.82 6.35
N LEU A 97 -13.52 -13.36 6.64
CA LEU A 97 -13.13 -14.71 6.22
C LEU A 97 -13.90 -15.73 7.06
N LYS A 98 -14.49 -16.70 6.39
CA LYS A 98 -15.22 -17.79 7.02
C LYS A 98 -14.66 -19.14 6.62
N ASP A 99 -14.62 -20.06 7.57
CA ASP A 99 -14.42 -21.47 7.32
C ASP A 99 -15.71 -22.20 7.70
N GLY A 100 -16.41 -22.73 6.69
CA GLY A 100 -17.79 -23.19 6.83
C GLY A 100 -18.71 -22.09 7.37
N THR A 101 -19.17 -22.25 8.61
CA THR A 101 -20.05 -21.31 9.32
C THR A 101 -19.31 -20.35 10.27
N GLU A 102 -18.05 -20.62 10.59
CA GLU A 102 -17.31 -19.86 11.61
C GLU A 102 -16.51 -18.71 10.98
N ALA A 103 -16.48 -17.57 11.67
CA ALA A 103 -15.68 -16.41 11.25
C ALA A 103 -14.24 -16.57 11.75
N VAL A 104 -13.32 -16.90 10.84
CA VAL A 104 -11.91 -17.20 11.15
C VAL A 104 -10.99 -15.99 11.04
N GLY A 105 -11.42 -14.91 10.38
CA GLY A 105 -10.59 -13.71 10.24
C GLY A 105 -11.23 -12.62 9.38
N ASN A 106 -10.40 -11.67 8.95
CA ASN A 106 -10.81 -10.53 8.13
C ASN A 106 -9.84 -10.29 6.97
N ARG A 107 -10.38 -10.16 5.76
CA ARG A 107 -9.66 -9.57 4.63
C ARG A 107 -9.56 -8.06 4.86
N THR A 108 -8.33 -7.55 4.90
CA THR A 108 -8.04 -6.16 5.25
C THR A 108 -7.33 -5.46 4.10
N ARG A 109 -7.77 -4.26 3.75
CA ARG A 109 -7.11 -3.36 2.81
C ARG A 109 -6.40 -2.25 3.57
N VAL A 110 -5.15 -2.02 3.25
CA VAL A 110 -4.38 -0.88 3.72
C VAL A 110 -4.03 0.00 2.53
N LYS A 111 -4.51 1.25 2.54
CA LYS A 111 -4.17 2.26 1.53
C LYS A 111 -3.14 3.24 2.09
N VAL A 112 -2.08 3.48 1.32
CA VAL A 112 -1.05 4.48 1.67
C VAL A 112 -1.55 5.86 1.26
N VAL A 113 -2.28 6.55 2.14
CA VAL A 113 -2.88 7.87 1.85
C VAL A 113 -1.88 9.02 1.86
N LYS A 114 -0.69 8.82 2.46
CA LYS A 114 0.43 9.76 2.40
C LYS A 114 1.73 8.97 2.44
N ASN A 115 2.68 9.34 1.60
CA ASN A 115 4.01 8.77 1.59
C ASN A 115 5.03 9.86 1.21
N LYS A 116 6.06 10.08 2.05
CA LYS A 116 7.17 11.02 1.78
C LYS A 116 8.44 10.32 1.27
N VAL A 117 8.48 8.98 1.29
CA VAL A 117 9.69 8.20 0.97
C VAL A 117 9.57 7.40 -0.33
N ALA A 118 8.35 7.18 -0.81
CA ALA A 118 8.07 6.49 -2.07
C ALA A 118 6.73 6.98 -2.66
N PRO A 119 6.33 6.56 -3.87
CA PRO A 119 5.05 6.94 -4.46
C PRO A 119 3.85 6.60 -3.54
N PRO A 120 2.94 7.56 -3.27
CA PRO A 120 1.75 7.34 -2.45
C PRO A 120 0.64 6.61 -3.22
N PHE A 121 -0.47 6.35 -2.54
CA PHE A 121 -1.74 5.80 -3.07
C PHE A 121 -1.73 4.34 -3.52
N LYS A 122 -0.62 3.63 -3.32
CA LYS A 122 -0.61 2.17 -3.39
C LYS A 122 -1.49 1.57 -2.29
N GLN A 123 -2.03 0.39 -2.57
CA GLN A 123 -2.84 -0.39 -1.64
C GLN A 123 -2.25 -1.78 -1.49
N ALA A 124 -2.40 -2.36 -0.30
CA ALA A 124 -2.07 -3.74 -0.01
C ALA A 124 -3.31 -4.41 0.58
N GLU A 125 -3.53 -5.65 0.19
CA GLU A 125 -4.59 -6.49 0.75
C GLU A 125 -3.97 -7.74 1.35
N PHE A 126 -4.43 -8.09 2.54
CA PHE A 126 -3.96 -9.28 3.24
C PHE A 126 -5.02 -9.78 4.22
N ASP A 127 -4.83 -11.02 4.64
CA ASP A 127 -5.73 -11.70 5.57
C ASP A 127 -5.19 -11.52 7.01
N ILE A 128 -6.07 -11.12 7.93
CA ILE A 128 -5.81 -11.12 9.37
C ILE A 128 -6.63 -12.23 10.00
N LEU A 129 -5.97 -13.27 10.49
CA LEU A 129 -6.60 -14.41 11.14
C LEU A 129 -6.68 -14.18 12.66
N TYR A 130 -7.82 -14.53 13.27
CA TYR A 130 -7.98 -14.37 14.71
C TYR A 130 -7.04 -15.32 15.47
N GLY A 131 -6.40 -14.82 16.53
CA GLY A 131 -5.43 -15.58 17.33
C GLY A 131 -4.04 -15.80 16.70
N ILE A 132 -3.87 -15.50 15.40
CA ILE A 132 -2.60 -15.68 14.68
C ILE A 132 -2.01 -14.33 14.23
N GLY A 133 -2.85 -13.42 13.72
CA GLY A 133 -2.42 -12.14 13.17
C GLY A 133 -2.38 -12.14 11.64
N ILE A 134 -1.48 -11.34 11.05
CA ILE A 134 -1.36 -11.21 9.60
C ILE A 134 -0.84 -12.54 9.01
N SER A 135 -1.59 -13.13 8.09
CA SER A 135 -1.19 -14.39 7.43
C SER A 135 -0.14 -14.12 6.34
N ARG A 136 1.13 -14.45 6.63
CA ARG A 136 2.24 -14.36 5.67
C ARG A 136 1.99 -15.28 4.48
N GLU A 137 1.60 -16.52 4.75
CA GLU A 137 1.38 -17.58 3.76
C GLU A 137 0.20 -17.23 2.84
N GLY A 138 -0.87 -16.65 3.40
CA GLY A 138 -1.99 -16.13 2.60
C GLY A 138 -1.56 -15.03 1.63
N GLY A 139 -0.67 -14.14 2.08
CA GLY A 139 -0.07 -13.12 1.23
C GLY A 139 0.85 -13.70 0.15
N LEU A 140 1.65 -14.71 0.48
CA LEU A 140 2.51 -15.40 -0.49
C LEU A 140 1.71 -16.08 -1.59
N ILE A 141 0.58 -16.70 -1.26
CA ILE A 141 -0.31 -17.32 -2.23
C ILE A 141 -0.89 -16.26 -3.18
N ASP A 142 -1.43 -15.17 -2.63
CA ASP A 142 -2.04 -14.11 -3.44
C ASP A 142 -1.02 -13.47 -4.39
N MET A 143 0.15 -13.09 -3.87
CA MET A 143 1.23 -12.50 -4.66
C MET A 143 1.82 -13.50 -5.65
N GLY A 144 1.91 -14.77 -5.28
CA GLY A 144 2.40 -15.85 -6.14
C GLY A 144 1.47 -16.10 -7.32
N VAL A 145 0.15 -16.02 -7.11
CA VAL A 145 -0.84 -16.12 -8.19
C VAL A 145 -0.80 -14.86 -9.06
N GLU A 146 -0.78 -13.67 -8.47
CA GLU A 146 -0.74 -12.40 -9.21
C GLU A 146 0.49 -12.31 -10.13
N HIS A 147 1.64 -12.79 -9.66
CA HIS A 147 2.88 -12.78 -10.44
C HIS A 147 3.14 -14.06 -11.24
N GLY A 148 2.23 -15.02 -11.24
CA GLY A 148 2.29 -16.23 -12.06
C GLY A 148 3.29 -17.30 -11.60
N PHE A 149 3.79 -17.23 -10.36
CA PHE A 149 4.59 -18.28 -9.74
C PHE A 149 3.74 -19.46 -9.28
N ILE A 150 2.54 -19.17 -8.77
CA ILE A 150 1.55 -20.17 -8.38
C ILE A 150 0.45 -20.19 -9.42
N ARG A 151 0.16 -21.37 -9.98
CA ARG A 151 -0.94 -21.57 -10.92
C ARG A 151 -2.20 -21.94 -10.16
N LYS A 152 -3.31 -21.28 -10.50
CA LYS A 152 -4.64 -21.59 -9.97
C LYS A 152 -5.49 -22.25 -11.05
N SER A 153 -5.79 -23.54 -10.86
CA SER A 153 -6.65 -24.34 -11.74
C SER A 153 -7.96 -24.65 -11.03
N GLY A 154 -8.97 -23.78 -11.22
CA GLY A 154 -10.22 -23.84 -10.47
C GLY A 154 -9.98 -23.56 -8.98
N ALA A 155 -10.20 -24.58 -8.14
CA ALA A 155 -9.94 -24.51 -6.70
C ALA A 155 -8.51 -24.95 -6.31
N TRP A 156 -7.73 -25.52 -7.23
CA TRP A 156 -6.40 -26.07 -6.93
C TRP A 156 -5.30 -25.02 -7.11
N TYR A 157 -4.36 -25.00 -6.16
CA TYR A 157 -3.13 -24.21 -6.23
C TYR A 157 -1.95 -25.14 -6.49
N THR A 158 -1.13 -24.81 -7.50
CA THR A 158 0.02 -25.61 -7.92
C THR A 158 1.24 -24.72 -8.08
N TYR A 159 2.39 -25.20 -7.59
CA TYR A 159 3.68 -24.54 -7.70
C TYR A 159 4.69 -25.51 -8.32
N GLU A 160 5.28 -25.15 -9.46
CA GLU A 160 6.31 -25.95 -10.16
C GLU A 160 5.98 -27.45 -10.41
N GLY A 161 4.70 -27.83 -10.34
CA GLY A 161 4.24 -29.21 -10.50
C GLY A 161 3.68 -29.81 -9.21
N ASP A 162 4.06 -29.25 -8.05
CA ASP A 162 3.58 -29.68 -6.74
C ASP A 162 2.22 -29.07 -6.43
N GLN A 163 1.30 -29.91 -5.96
CA GLN A 163 -0.02 -29.47 -5.51
C GLN A 163 0.08 -28.90 -4.10
N LEU A 164 -0.09 -27.59 -3.97
CA LEU A 164 -0.12 -26.91 -2.67
C LEU A 164 -1.41 -27.22 -1.91
N GLY A 165 -2.51 -27.47 -2.62
CA GLY A 165 -3.78 -27.90 -2.04
C GLY A 165 -5.02 -27.37 -2.77
N GLN A 166 -6.17 -27.91 -2.39
CA GLN A 166 -7.47 -27.45 -2.85
C GLN A 166 -8.02 -26.36 -1.93
N GLY A 167 -8.24 -25.17 -2.45
CA GLY A 167 -8.69 -24.01 -1.68
C GLY A 167 -7.52 -23.28 -1.00
N LYS A 168 -7.76 -22.02 -0.66
CA LYS A 168 -6.73 -21.13 -0.11
C LYS A 168 -6.27 -21.59 1.28
N GLU A 169 -7.18 -22.14 2.09
CA GLU A 169 -6.87 -22.58 3.45
C GLU A 169 -5.92 -23.78 3.47
N ASN A 170 -6.18 -24.80 2.63
CA ASN A 170 -5.29 -25.96 2.54
C ASN A 170 -3.92 -25.59 1.99
N ALA A 171 -3.86 -24.72 0.97
CA ALA A 171 -2.59 -24.20 0.46
C ALA A 171 -1.82 -23.40 1.53
N ARG A 172 -2.52 -22.67 2.40
CA ARG A 172 -1.93 -21.93 3.52
C ARG A 172 -1.30 -22.89 4.54
N ASN A 173 -2.04 -23.92 4.94
CA ASN A 173 -1.55 -24.94 5.87
C ASN A 173 -0.34 -25.69 5.29
N PHE A 174 -0.38 -26.04 4.01
CA PHE A 174 0.74 -26.67 3.33
C PHE A 174 2.02 -25.81 3.35
N LEU A 175 1.92 -24.51 3.05
CA LEU A 175 3.07 -23.59 3.12
C LEU A 175 3.55 -23.35 4.56
N ARG A 176 2.66 -23.46 5.54
CA ARG A 176 3.02 -23.36 6.97
C ARG A 176 3.82 -24.58 7.43
N ASP A 177 3.45 -25.76 6.95
CA ASP A 177 4.15 -27.02 7.27
C ASP A 177 5.45 -27.17 6.47
N ASN A 178 5.60 -26.45 5.35
CA ASN A 178 6.78 -26.48 4.48
C ASN A 178 7.43 -25.08 4.37
N PRO A 179 8.13 -24.61 5.42
CA PRO A 179 8.69 -23.26 5.45
C PRO A 179 9.78 -23.01 4.41
N ASP A 180 10.52 -24.05 4.00
CA ASP A 180 11.55 -23.94 2.96
C ASP A 180 10.95 -23.52 1.61
N LEU A 181 9.85 -24.17 1.23
CA LEU A 181 9.10 -23.83 0.02
C LEU A 181 8.51 -22.42 0.10
N ALA A 182 7.96 -22.04 1.26
CA ALA A 182 7.43 -20.69 1.48
C ALA A 182 8.53 -19.62 1.33
N ASN A 183 9.74 -19.87 1.84
CA ASN A 183 10.88 -18.96 1.72
C ASN A 183 11.39 -18.86 0.28
N GLU A 184 11.39 -19.97 -0.45
CA GLU A 184 11.75 -19.99 -1.87
C GLU A 184 10.78 -19.14 -2.70
N ILE A 185 9.48 -19.36 -2.52
CA ILE A 185 8.42 -18.57 -3.19
C ILE A 185 8.57 -17.09 -2.83
N GLU A 186 8.79 -16.78 -1.56
CA GLU A 186 8.98 -15.39 -1.12
C GLU A 186 10.20 -14.75 -1.80
N LYS A 187 11.32 -15.45 -1.89
CA LYS A 187 12.54 -14.96 -2.54
C LYS A 187 12.29 -14.66 -4.02
N LYS A 188 11.68 -15.60 -4.77
CA LYS A 188 11.33 -15.41 -6.19
C LYS A 188 10.39 -14.21 -6.39
N ILE A 189 9.40 -14.03 -5.51
CA ILE A 189 8.48 -12.88 -5.56
C ILE A 189 9.24 -11.56 -5.29
N LYS A 190 10.06 -11.53 -4.25
CA LYS A 190 10.87 -10.35 -3.86
C LYS A 190 11.84 -9.93 -4.96
N GLU A 191 12.53 -10.89 -5.58
CA GLU A 191 13.45 -10.65 -6.70
C GLU A 191 12.72 -10.04 -7.90
N LYS A 192 11.57 -10.61 -8.29
CA LYS A 192 10.75 -10.08 -9.38
C LYS A 192 10.24 -8.66 -9.10
N LEU A 193 9.93 -8.36 -7.84
CA LEU A 193 9.49 -7.03 -7.41
C LEU A 193 10.65 -6.05 -7.16
N GLY A 194 11.90 -6.51 -7.27
CA GLY A 194 13.10 -5.71 -6.99
C GLY A 194 13.24 -5.30 -5.51
N ILE A 195 12.65 -6.07 -4.59
CA ILE A 195 12.64 -5.80 -3.15
C ILE A 195 13.67 -6.70 -2.48
N GLY A 196 14.77 -6.11 -2.00
CA GLY A 196 15.84 -6.82 -1.28
C GLY A 196 17.16 -6.05 -1.40
N PRO A 197 18.20 -6.39 -0.62
CA PRO A 197 19.53 -5.89 -0.91
C PRO A 197 19.87 -6.33 -2.33
N LYS A 198 20.00 -5.36 -3.24
CA LYS A 198 20.69 -5.63 -4.49
C LYS A 198 22.10 -5.98 -4.08
N THR A 199 22.46 -7.27 -4.13
CA THR A 199 23.87 -7.62 -4.25
C THR A 199 24.29 -6.96 -5.55
N GLU A 200 24.97 -5.82 -5.45
CA GLU A 200 25.68 -5.24 -6.57
C GLU A 200 26.60 -6.35 -7.08
N ALA A 201 26.22 -6.96 -8.20
CA ALA A 201 27.19 -7.68 -9.00
C ALA A 201 28.26 -6.64 -9.38
N PRO A 202 29.55 -6.93 -9.19
CA PRO A 202 30.59 -5.97 -9.53
C PRO A 202 30.57 -5.73 -11.04
N GLU A 203 30.12 -4.54 -11.44
CA GLU A 203 30.42 -4.00 -12.76
C GLU A 203 31.86 -3.52 -12.76
N GLY A 204 32.69 -4.10 -13.64
CA GLY A 204 33.93 -3.47 -14.09
C GLY A 204 35.09 -4.42 -14.37
N GLU A 205 35.17 -4.93 -15.60
CA GLU A 205 36.46 -4.99 -16.30
C GLU A 205 36.48 -3.87 -17.35
N PRO A 206 37.43 -2.93 -17.29
CA PRO A 206 37.65 -1.93 -18.33
C PRO A 206 38.78 -2.35 -19.28
N GLY A 207 38.53 -2.28 -20.59
CA GLY A 207 39.55 -2.33 -21.64
C GLY A 207 38.97 -1.71 -22.91
N ALA A 208 39.23 -0.43 -23.18
CA ALA A 208 40.40 0.10 -23.90
C ALA A 208 40.12 0.30 -25.40
N ASP A 209 39.78 1.56 -25.71
CA ASP A 209 40.08 2.39 -26.89
C ASP A 209 40.29 1.75 -28.28
N ALA A 210 39.55 2.29 -29.26
CA ALA A 210 40.15 2.83 -30.49
C ALA A 210 39.26 3.90 -31.12
N ALA A 211 39.89 5.04 -31.40
CA ALA A 211 39.32 6.29 -31.91
C ALA A 211 39.01 6.28 -33.41
N GLY A 212 38.18 7.25 -33.83
CA GLY A 212 38.02 7.67 -35.22
C GLY A 212 36.97 8.78 -35.39
N ALA A 213 37.38 10.04 -35.25
CA ALA A 213 36.70 11.24 -35.81
C ALA A 213 36.67 11.12 -37.36
N GLU A 214 35.81 11.73 -38.18
CA GLU A 214 35.23 13.09 -38.31
C GLU A 214 34.29 12.95 -39.55
N ALA A 215 33.10 13.53 -39.73
CA ALA A 215 32.76 14.93 -40.02
C ALA A 215 31.30 14.95 -40.56
N ALA A 216 30.54 16.02 -40.31
CA ALA A 216 29.16 16.26 -40.81
C ALA A 216 29.19 16.99 -42.18
N PRO A 217 28.09 17.54 -42.79
CA PRO A 217 26.63 17.42 -42.55
C PRO A 217 25.73 17.32 -43.85
N ALA A 218 24.41 17.29 -43.63
CA ALA A 218 23.30 17.83 -44.45
C ALA A 218 22.96 17.28 -45.86
N ALA A 219 21.72 16.77 -46.04
CA ALA A 219 20.69 17.38 -46.91
C ALA A 219 19.43 16.49 -47.10
N ALA A 220 18.31 17.20 -47.32
CA ALA A 220 17.14 16.85 -48.13
C ALA A 220 15.98 16.00 -47.54
N ALA A 221 14.99 16.77 -47.10
CA ALA A 221 13.54 16.55 -47.10
C ALA A 221 12.97 15.48 -48.06
N LYS A 222 11.88 14.83 -47.61
CA LYS A 222 10.64 14.64 -48.38
C LYS A 222 9.44 14.32 -47.47
N THR A 223 8.43 15.17 -47.60
CA THR A 223 7.05 15.13 -47.08
C THR A 223 6.15 14.28 -47.96
N VAL A 224 5.16 13.54 -47.41
CA VAL A 224 3.74 13.43 -47.90
C VAL A 224 2.87 12.61 -46.91
N PRO A 225 1.51 12.68 -46.93
CA PRO A 225 0.71 13.09 -45.76
C PRO A 225 -0.47 12.14 -45.40
N ALA A 226 -1.29 12.57 -44.43
CA ALA A 226 -2.49 11.92 -43.90
C ALA A 226 -3.66 11.77 -44.90
N PRO A 227 -4.55 10.76 -44.73
CA PRO A 227 -5.72 10.61 -45.58
C PRO A 227 -6.94 11.41 -45.08
N ALA A 228 -7.59 12.11 -46.02
CA ALA A 228 -8.86 12.80 -45.83
C ALA A 228 -10.05 11.85 -46.10
N THR A 229 -11.02 11.87 -45.19
CA THR A 229 -12.35 11.26 -45.32
C THR A 229 -13.18 11.98 -46.39
N ARG A 230 -13.75 11.22 -47.34
CA ARG A 230 -14.66 11.73 -48.37
C ARG A 230 -16.06 11.17 -48.14
N ALA A 231 -17.03 12.06 -47.99
CA ALA A 231 -18.45 11.77 -47.95
C ALA A 231 -18.97 11.26 -49.31
N LYS A 232 -19.96 10.37 -49.28
CA LYS A 232 -20.85 10.10 -50.42
C LYS A 232 -22.28 9.99 -49.89
N ALA A 233 -23.10 10.97 -50.27
CA ALA A 233 -24.55 10.93 -50.13
C ALA A 233 -25.16 10.45 -51.45
N VAL A 234 -26.11 9.52 -51.40
CA VAL A 234 -27.19 9.36 -52.41
C VAL A 234 -28.47 8.95 -51.68
N LYS A 235 -29.57 9.57 -52.13
CA LYS A 235 -30.92 9.67 -51.56
C LYS A 235 -31.85 8.47 -51.79
N SER A 236 -32.88 8.42 -50.93
CA SER A 236 -34.28 7.98 -51.14
C SER A 236 -34.53 6.46 -51.29
N THR A 237 -35.56 5.83 -50.73
CA THR A 237 -36.99 6.19 -50.60
C THR A 237 -37.70 5.33 -49.53
N ALA A 238 -38.66 5.96 -48.83
CA ALA A 238 -40.03 5.50 -48.49
C ALA A 238 -40.34 4.21 -47.65
N ALA A 239 -41.35 4.41 -46.78
CA ALA A 239 -42.34 3.44 -46.24
C ALA A 239 -41.84 2.48 -45.12
N ALA A 240 -42.57 2.14 -44.06
CA ALA A 240 -43.93 2.44 -43.60
C ALA A 240 -44.05 2.12 -42.09
N LYS A 241 -45.15 2.60 -41.51
CA LYS A 241 -45.69 2.34 -40.16
C LYS A 241 -45.71 0.86 -39.74
N SER A 242 -45.38 0.60 -38.48
CA SER A 242 -46.27 0.01 -37.44
C SER A 242 -45.55 0.03 -36.10
#